data_AF-A0A7S2VJ97-F1
#
_entry.id   AF-A0A7S2VJ97-F1
#
_cell.length_a   1.000
_cell.length_b   1.000
_cell.length_c   1.000
_cell.angle_alpha   90.00
_cell.angle_beta   90.00
_cell.angle_gamma   90.00
#
_symmetry.space_group_name_H-M   'P 1'
#
loop_
_entity.id
_entity.type
_entity.pdbx_description
1 polymer ?
#
loop_
_entity_poly.entity_id
_entity_poly.type
_entity_poly.pdbx_seq_one_letter_code
_entity_poly.pdbx_strand_id
1 'polypeptide(L)'
;EGPRLVGAPADAPGGPGAAARAEAARRLVVPIPWRPLWQEAGNAEELARQEGEAFLEWRRSLADAEERHGVVMTPYERNLDFWRQLWRCVDRCDLLVQIVDGRDPDFYRSRDLERYVRTRFPSKRLLLLMNKSDFLSAPHRRRWAAHFADLGVDVVFFSA
;
A
#
# COMPACT_ATOMS: atom_id res chain seq x y z
N GLU A 1 4.81 -7.38 -2.65
CA GLU A 1 3.90 -6.64 -1.74
C GLU A 1 4.62 -5.39 -1.24
N GLY A 2 3.90 -4.30 -0.96
CA GLY A 2 4.51 -3.08 -0.40
C GLY A 2 4.79 -3.22 1.11
N PRO A 3 5.61 -2.34 1.70
CA PRO A 3 5.87 -2.35 3.13
C PRO A 3 4.61 -2.08 3.94
N ARG A 4 4.49 -2.72 5.10
CA ARG A 4 3.42 -2.52 6.08
C ARG A 4 4.02 -2.45 7.46
N LEU A 5 3.39 -1.72 8.38
CA LEU A 5 3.82 -1.67 9.76
C LEU A 5 3.15 -2.78 10.57
N VAL A 6 3.96 -3.52 11.31
CA VAL A 6 3.51 -4.53 12.27
C VAL A 6 3.96 -4.13 13.67
N GLY A 7 3.22 -4.58 14.69
CA GLY A 7 3.58 -4.32 16.08
C GLY A 7 5.01 -4.75 16.40
N ALA A 8 5.66 -4.05 17.33
CA ALA A 8 7.01 -4.35 17.79
C ALA A 8 7.13 -5.81 18.28
N PRO A 9 8.33 -6.43 18.21
CA PRO A 9 8.58 -7.70 18.89
C PRO A 9 8.27 -7.57 20.39
N ALA A 10 7.85 -8.68 21.01
CA ALA A 10 7.25 -8.74 22.35
C ALA A 10 8.12 -8.20 23.51
N ASP A 11 9.40 -7.89 23.26
CA ASP A 11 10.40 -7.60 24.29
C ASP A 11 10.62 -6.10 24.60
N ALA A 12 9.82 -5.18 24.07
CA ALA A 12 9.97 -3.74 24.36
C ALA A 12 9.36 -3.35 25.73
N PRO A 13 10.15 -2.90 26.73
CA PRO A 13 9.65 -2.65 28.08
C PRO A 13 8.85 -1.35 28.15
N GLY A 14 7.71 -1.37 28.87
CA GLY A 14 7.03 -0.17 29.38
C GLY A 14 6.23 0.65 28.35
N GLY A 15 4.92 0.44 28.29
CA GLY A 15 3.94 1.29 27.62
C GLY A 15 2.70 0.48 27.20
N PRO A 16 1.72 1.08 26.49
CA PRO A 16 0.44 0.42 26.21
C PRO A 16 0.68 -0.99 25.67
N GLY A 17 -0.08 -1.97 26.18
CA GLY A 17 0.17 -3.39 25.93
C GLY A 17 0.38 -3.68 24.44
N ALA A 18 1.23 -4.67 24.12
CA ALA A 18 1.66 -4.98 22.75
C ALA A 18 0.52 -4.98 21.71
N ALA A 19 -0.68 -5.44 22.10
CA ALA A 19 -1.89 -5.40 21.28
C ALA A 19 -2.34 -3.98 20.86
N ALA A 20 -2.31 -3.01 21.77
CA ALA A 20 -2.70 -1.62 21.48
C ALA A 20 -1.69 -0.94 20.53
N ARG A 21 -0.40 -1.24 20.68
CA ARG A 21 0.65 -0.78 19.77
C ARG A 21 0.50 -1.42 18.38
N ALA A 22 0.19 -2.71 18.30
CA ALA A 22 -0.06 -3.39 17.04
C ALA A 22 -1.30 -2.84 16.31
N GLU A 23 -2.37 -2.54 17.04
CA GLU A 23 -3.56 -1.90 16.50
C GLU A 23 -3.29 -0.48 16.00
N ALA A 24 -2.50 0.31 16.74
CA ALA A 24 -2.07 1.63 16.30
C ALA A 24 -1.20 1.54 15.03
N ALA A 25 -0.27 0.59 14.97
CA ALA A 25 0.59 0.35 13.81
C ALA A 25 -0.21 0.00 12.55
N ARG A 26 -1.27 -0.81 12.69
CA ARG A 26 -2.17 -1.17 11.58
C ARG A 26 -2.91 0.03 10.98
N ARG A 27 -3.10 1.11 11.74
CA ARG A 27 -3.78 2.32 11.26
C ARG A 27 -2.85 3.27 10.51
N LEU A 28 -1.53 3.08 10.63
CA LEU A 28 -0.55 3.91 9.94
C LEU A 28 -0.57 3.59 8.44
N VAL A 29 -0.73 4.64 7.63
CA VAL A 29 -0.62 4.53 6.18
C VAL A 29 0.85 4.50 5.80
N VAL A 30 1.32 3.36 5.32
CA VAL A 30 2.70 3.21 4.86
C VAL A 30 2.83 3.72 3.42
N PRO A 31 3.73 4.67 3.16
CA PRO A 31 3.88 5.23 1.83
C PRO A 31 4.57 4.24 0.87
N ILE A 32 4.28 4.39 -0.41
CA ILE A 32 5.02 3.75 -1.51
C ILE A 32 5.89 4.82 -2.22
N PRO A 33 6.92 4.46 -2.99
CA PRO A 33 7.67 5.46 -3.74
C PRO A 33 6.81 5.94 -4.91
N TRP A 34 6.45 7.22 -4.91
CA TRP A 34 5.70 7.84 -5.99
C TRP A 34 6.66 8.22 -7.11
N ARG A 35 6.28 7.93 -8.36
CA ARG A 35 7.11 8.34 -9.50
C ARG A 35 7.14 9.87 -9.59
N PRO A 36 8.33 10.48 -9.73
CA PRO A 36 8.46 11.88 -10.14
C PRO A 36 7.68 12.15 -11.42
N LEU A 37 7.10 13.35 -11.57
CA LEU A 37 6.40 13.70 -12.80
C LEU A 37 7.41 13.79 -13.95
N TRP A 38 7.09 13.16 -15.08
CA TRP A 38 7.83 13.40 -16.30
C TRP A 38 7.63 14.85 -16.74
N GLN A 39 8.72 15.56 -16.99
CA GLN A 39 8.68 16.88 -17.62
C GLN A 39 8.89 16.69 -19.13
N GLU A 40 8.05 17.30 -19.97
CA GLU A 40 8.10 17.12 -21.43
C GLU A 40 9.46 17.49 -22.05
N ALA A 41 10.22 18.38 -21.40
CA ALA A 41 11.56 18.79 -21.82
C ALA A 41 12.71 17.94 -21.22
N GLY A 42 12.41 16.92 -20.41
CA GLY A 42 13.41 16.10 -19.72
C GLY A 42 14.07 15.06 -20.61
N ASN A 43 15.35 14.74 -20.34
CA ASN A 43 16.01 13.58 -20.94
C ASN A 43 15.84 12.32 -20.06
N ALA A 44 16.00 11.13 -20.66
CA ALA A 44 15.76 9.86 -19.97
C ALA A 44 16.70 9.61 -18.77
N GLU A 45 17.93 10.13 -18.83
CA GLU A 45 18.92 10.02 -17.78
C GLU A 45 18.53 10.83 -16.54
N GLU A 46 18.03 12.04 -16.75
CA GLU A 46 17.55 12.94 -15.71
C GLU A 46 16.34 12.35 -14.98
N LEU A 47 15.38 11.77 -15.71
CA LEU A 47 14.30 11.03 -15.06
C LEU A 47 14.83 9.84 -14.25
N ALA A 48 15.78 9.07 -14.79
CA ALA A 48 16.33 7.93 -14.07
C ALA A 48 17.03 8.37 -12.76
N ARG A 49 17.71 9.53 -12.79
CA ARG A 49 18.31 10.17 -11.60
C ARG A 49 17.24 10.58 -10.60
N GLN A 50 16.19 11.29 -11.03
CA GLN A 50 15.08 11.73 -10.17
C GLN A 50 14.33 10.54 -9.54
N GLU A 51 14.08 9.49 -10.31
CA GLU A 51 13.48 8.24 -9.82
C GLU A 51 14.36 7.60 -8.73
N GLY A 52 15.67 7.59 -8.94
CA GLY A 52 16.64 7.11 -7.95
C GLY A 52 16.63 7.93 -6.65
N GLU A 53 16.60 9.24 -6.76
CA GLU A 53 16.56 10.15 -5.61
C GLU A 53 15.26 10.01 -4.81
N ALA A 54 14.11 10.04 -5.50
CA ALA A 54 12.81 9.85 -4.87
C ALA A 54 12.70 8.49 -4.16
N PHE A 55 13.29 7.45 -4.76
CA PHE A 55 13.32 6.12 -4.15
C PHE A 55 14.19 6.06 -2.88
N LEU A 56 15.36 6.72 -2.89
CA LEU A 56 16.22 6.81 -1.72
C LEU A 56 15.57 7.62 -0.59
N GLU A 57 14.93 8.73 -0.93
CA GLU A 57 14.20 9.56 0.03
C GLU A 57 13.03 8.77 0.65
N TRP A 58 12.25 8.08 -0.17
CA TRP A 58 11.20 7.18 0.31
C TRP A 58 11.75 6.15 1.30
N ARG A 59 12.87 5.49 1.00
CA ARG A 59 13.49 4.52 1.92
C ARG A 59 13.91 5.13 3.26
N ARG A 60 14.43 6.35 3.26
CA ARG A 60 14.76 7.08 4.50
C ARG A 60 13.50 7.36 5.31
N SER A 61 12.44 7.83 4.65
CA SER A 61 11.16 8.12 5.32
C SER A 61 10.55 6.89 6.02
N LEU A 62 10.77 5.69 5.48
CA LEU A 62 10.35 4.43 6.09
C LEU A 62 11.15 4.11 7.34
N ALA A 63 12.48 4.23 7.29
CA ALA A 63 13.34 4.02 8.45
C ALA A 63 13.01 5.00 9.59
N ASP A 64 12.80 6.27 9.26
CA ASP A 64 12.39 7.30 10.22
C ASP A 64 11.01 6.99 10.83
N ALA A 65 10.10 6.37 10.07
CA ALA A 65 8.79 5.98 10.57
C ALA A 65 8.88 4.77 11.52
N GLU A 66 9.71 3.77 11.21
CA GLU A 66 9.97 2.63 12.11
C GLU A 66 10.51 3.10 13.46
N GLU A 67 11.51 3.97 13.45
CA GLU A 67 12.13 4.52 14.66
C GLU A 67 11.13 5.34 15.48
N ARG A 68 10.44 6.30 14.86
CA ARG A 68 9.49 7.19 15.55
C ARG A 68 8.33 6.46 16.20
N HIS A 69 7.84 5.39 15.56
CA HIS A 69 6.67 4.66 16.04
C HIS A 69 7.03 3.42 16.86
N GLY A 70 8.32 3.05 16.93
CA GLY A 70 8.77 1.85 17.63
C GLY A 70 8.13 0.58 17.06
N VAL A 71 7.94 0.54 15.74
CA VAL A 71 7.28 -0.54 14.99
C VAL A 71 8.26 -1.15 14.01
N VAL A 72 7.99 -2.38 13.58
CA VAL A 72 8.81 -3.04 12.57
C VAL A 72 8.03 -3.05 11.26
N MET A 73 8.71 -2.76 10.17
CA MET A 73 8.17 -2.89 8.83
C MET A 73 8.28 -4.34 8.36
N THR A 74 7.23 -4.84 7.73
CA THR A 74 7.32 -6.09 6.99
C THR A 74 8.39 -5.97 5.91
N PRO A 75 9.11 -7.07 5.57
CA PRO A 75 10.03 -7.06 4.46
C PRO A 75 9.38 -6.46 3.20
N TYR A 76 10.12 -5.61 2.50
CA TYR A 76 9.65 -4.90 1.32
C TYR A 76 10.71 -4.88 0.23
N GLU A 77 10.28 -4.61 -0.99
CA GLU A 77 11.16 -4.58 -2.15
C GLU A 77 12.08 -3.35 -2.13
N ARG A 78 13.39 -3.60 -2.19
CA ARG A 78 14.46 -2.60 -2.15
C ARG A 78 15.07 -2.31 -3.53
N ASN A 79 14.65 -3.03 -4.56
CA ASN A 79 15.04 -2.81 -5.95
C ASN A 79 14.11 -1.79 -6.62
N LEU A 80 14.68 -0.69 -7.11
CA LEU A 80 13.96 0.34 -7.86
C LEU A 80 13.30 -0.21 -9.13
N ASP A 81 13.92 -1.17 -9.82
CA ASP A 81 13.38 -1.69 -11.08
C ASP A 81 12.05 -2.42 -10.91
N PHE A 82 11.80 -3.00 -9.73
CA PHE A 82 10.48 -3.54 -9.40
C PHE A 82 9.43 -2.43 -9.31
N TRP A 83 9.75 -1.34 -8.62
CA TRP A 83 8.85 -0.19 -8.50
C TRP A 83 8.60 0.51 -9.84
N ARG A 84 9.59 0.54 -10.73
CA ARG A 84 9.40 0.97 -12.12
C ARG A 84 8.36 0.13 -12.86
N GLN A 85 8.25 -1.18 -12.59
CA GLN A 85 7.18 -1.99 -13.19
C GLN A 85 5.80 -1.58 -12.66
N LEU A 86 5.67 -1.30 -11.36
CA LEU A 86 4.43 -0.76 -10.80
C LEU A 86 4.06 0.56 -11.48
N TRP A 87 5.00 1.49 -11.62
CA TRP A 87 4.73 2.76 -12.28
C TRP A 87 4.30 2.59 -13.73
N ARG A 88 4.98 1.74 -14.51
CA ARG A 88 4.57 1.43 -15.90
C ARG A 88 3.21 0.76 -16.00
N CYS A 89 2.80 0.00 -14.98
CA CYS A 89 1.47 -0.59 -14.90
C CYS A 89 0.43 0.51 -14.67
N VAL A 90 0.64 1.35 -13.67
CA VAL A 90 -0.23 2.48 -13.33
C VAL A 90 -0.39 3.43 -14.51
N ASP A 91 0.71 3.80 -15.17
CA ASP A 91 0.70 4.73 -16.30
C ASP A 91 -0.18 4.22 -17.45
N ARG A 92 -0.10 2.91 -17.76
CA ARG A 92 -0.74 2.29 -18.92
C ARG A 92 -2.13 1.72 -18.67
N CYS A 93 -2.55 1.52 -17.42
CA CYS A 93 -3.86 0.94 -17.13
C CYS A 93 -4.97 2.00 -17.04
N ASP A 94 -6.19 1.68 -17.49
CA ASP A 94 -7.38 2.50 -17.21
C ASP A 94 -8.09 2.06 -15.91
N LEU A 95 -7.90 0.79 -15.54
CA LEU A 95 -8.40 0.17 -14.31
C LEU A 95 -7.22 -0.49 -13.59
N LEU A 96 -6.93 -0.04 -12.37
CA LEU A 96 -5.98 -0.72 -11.50
C LEU A 96 -6.74 -1.63 -10.54
N VAL A 97 -6.40 -2.93 -10.57
CA VAL A 97 -6.98 -3.93 -9.67
C VAL A 97 -5.94 -4.31 -8.62
N GLN A 98 -6.30 -4.14 -7.35
CA GLN A 98 -5.47 -4.59 -6.23
C GLN A 98 -6.05 -5.87 -5.65
N ILE A 99 -5.27 -6.95 -5.74
CA ILE A 99 -5.67 -8.25 -5.21
C ILE A 99 -5.29 -8.29 -3.72
N VAL A 100 -6.28 -8.58 -2.87
CA VAL A 100 -6.12 -8.65 -1.41
C VAL A 100 -6.59 -10.01 -0.89
N ASP A 101 -5.97 -10.52 0.19
CA ASP A 101 -6.41 -11.74 0.85
C ASP A 101 -7.66 -11.46 1.70
N GLY A 102 -8.75 -12.20 1.47
CA GLY A 102 -10.04 -11.97 2.11
C GLY A 102 -10.06 -12.18 3.62
N ARG A 103 -9.02 -12.81 4.19
CA ARG A 103 -8.91 -12.99 5.65
C ARG A 103 -8.61 -11.68 6.39
N ASP A 104 -7.89 -10.76 5.76
CA ASP A 104 -7.57 -9.44 6.33
C ASP A 104 -7.39 -8.39 5.21
N PRO A 105 -8.45 -8.07 4.46
CA PRO A 105 -8.35 -7.30 3.23
C PRO A 105 -7.85 -5.88 3.47
N ASP A 106 -8.18 -5.26 4.62
CA ASP A 106 -7.71 -3.91 4.93
C ASP A 106 -6.21 -3.89 5.26
N PHE A 107 -5.69 -4.92 5.94
CA PHE A 107 -4.25 -5.08 6.13
C PHE A 107 -3.50 -5.26 4.81
N TYR A 108 -4.03 -6.06 3.87
CA TYR A 108 -3.39 -6.29 2.56
C TYR A 108 -3.65 -5.19 1.53
N ARG A 109 -4.41 -4.15 1.87
CA ARG A 109 -4.70 -3.02 0.98
C ARG A 109 -3.63 -1.93 1.07
N SER A 110 -3.18 -1.39 -0.05
CA SER A 110 -2.27 -0.22 -0.07
C SER A 110 -3.08 1.06 -0.30
N ARG A 111 -3.41 1.74 0.81
CA ARG A 111 -4.14 3.03 0.79
C ARG A 111 -3.33 4.14 0.12
N ASP A 112 -2.00 4.10 0.24
CA ASP A 112 -1.14 5.09 -0.39
C ASP A 112 -1.05 4.90 -1.92
N LEU A 113 -1.13 3.66 -2.43
CA LEU A 113 -1.26 3.42 -3.86
C LEU A 113 -2.58 3.99 -4.42
N GLU A 114 -3.68 3.79 -3.70
CA GLU A 114 -4.97 4.38 -4.10
C GLU A 114 -4.89 5.91 -4.12
N ARG A 115 -4.28 6.51 -3.11
CA ARG A 115 -4.04 7.96 -3.04
C ARG A 115 -3.17 8.43 -4.21
N TYR A 116 -2.07 7.74 -4.49
CA TYR A 116 -1.17 8.05 -5.60
C TYR A 116 -1.94 8.10 -6.92
N VAL A 117 -2.74 7.07 -7.20
CA VAL A 117 -3.50 6.98 -8.45
C VAL A 117 -4.59 8.03 -8.52
N ARG A 118 -5.39 8.22 -7.46
CA ARG A 118 -6.47 9.24 -7.45
C ARG A 118 -5.91 10.65 -7.61
N THR A 119 -4.77 10.95 -7.00
CA THR A 119 -4.14 12.27 -7.07
C THR A 119 -3.50 12.53 -8.42
N ARG A 120 -2.78 11.55 -8.99
CA ARG A 120 -2.02 11.75 -10.24
C ARG A 120 -2.79 11.41 -11.51
N PHE A 121 -3.81 10.57 -11.39
CA PHE A 121 -4.56 10.02 -12.53
C PHE A 121 -6.06 9.92 -12.19
N PRO A 122 -6.76 11.06 -12.03
CA PRO A 122 -8.15 11.09 -11.54
C PRO A 122 -9.16 10.38 -12.46
N SER A 123 -8.81 10.15 -13.73
CA SER A 123 -9.64 9.41 -14.68
C SER A 123 -9.54 7.89 -14.53
N LYS A 124 -8.53 7.37 -13.82
CA LYS A 124 -8.32 5.92 -13.66
C LYS A 124 -9.25 5.37 -12.58
N ARG A 125 -9.79 4.18 -12.83
CA ARG A 125 -10.63 3.44 -11.87
C ARG A 125 -9.77 2.55 -10.98
N LEU A 126 -10.24 2.35 -9.74
CA LEU A 126 -9.61 1.48 -8.75
C LEU A 126 -10.58 0.40 -8.33
N LEU A 127 -10.13 -0.85 -8.26
CA LEU A 127 -10.93 -1.99 -7.83
C LEU A 127 -10.14 -2.86 -6.86
N LEU A 128 -10.77 -3.31 -5.78
CA LEU A 128 -10.24 -4.37 -4.93
C LEU A 128 -10.78 -5.73 -5.38
N LEU A 129 -9.88 -6.67 -5.64
CA LEU A 129 -10.22 -8.07 -5.86
C LEU A 129 -9.92 -8.86 -4.58
N MET A 130 -10.96 -9.21 -3.83
CA MET A 130 -10.82 -9.99 -2.61
C MET A 130 -10.70 -11.47 -2.94
N ASN A 131 -9.47 -11.97 -2.92
CA ASN A 131 -9.13 -13.36 -3.15
C ASN A 131 -9.39 -14.23 -1.90
N LYS A 132 -9.52 -15.54 -2.07
CA LYS A 132 -9.81 -16.50 -0.99
C LYS A 132 -11.12 -16.17 -0.27
N SER A 133 -12.12 -15.72 -1.03
CA SER A 133 -13.43 -15.32 -0.48
C SER A 133 -14.28 -16.49 0.00
N ASP A 134 -13.87 -17.73 -0.29
CA ASP A 134 -14.40 -18.98 0.26
C ASP A 134 -14.19 -19.10 1.78
N PHE A 135 -13.13 -18.49 2.32
CA PHE A 135 -12.92 -18.39 3.78
C PHE A 135 -13.93 -17.44 4.47
N LEU A 136 -14.75 -16.72 3.70
CA LEU A 136 -15.70 -15.75 4.21
C LEU A 136 -17.14 -16.26 4.11
N SER A 137 -17.83 -16.27 5.25
CA SER A 137 -19.27 -16.48 5.29
C SER A 137 -20.01 -15.35 4.56
N ALA A 138 -21.25 -15.61 4.12
CA ALA A 138 -22.07 -14.59 3.46
C ALA A 138 -22.25 -13.30 4.32
N PRO A 139 -22.46 -13.38 5.65
CA PRO A 139 -22.44 -12.19 6.50
C PRO A 139 -21.10 -11.44 6.47
N HIS A 140 -19.96 -12.14 6.47
CA HIS A 140 -18.65 -11.49 6.41
C HIS A 140 -18.44 -10.74 5.09
N ARG A 141 -18.81 -11.34 3.96
CA ARG A 141 -18.74 -10.68 2.65
C ARG A 141 -19.60 -9.42 2.60
N ARG A 142 -20.82 -9.46 3.14
CA ARG A 142 -21.69 -8.28 3.23
C ARG A 142 -21.08 -7.14 4.05
N ARG A 143 -20.48 -7.46 5.20
CA ARG A 143 -19.81 -6.45 6.04
C ARG A 143 -18.62 -5.81 5.32
N TRP A 144 -17.80 -6.62 4.64
CA TRP A 144 -16.69 -6.08 3.85
C TRP A 144 -17.16 -5.23 2.67
N ALA A 145 -18.21 -5.66 1.97
CA ALA A 145 -18.80 -4.88 0.88
C ALA A 145 -19.30 -3.52 1.37
N ALA A 146 -20.04 -3.49 2.48
CA ALA A 146 -20.50 -2.24 3.09
C ALA A 146 -19.32 -1.35 3.52
N HIS A 147 -18.33 -1.93 4.20
CA HIS A 147 -17.16 -1.19 4.66
C HIS A 147 -16.39 -0.51 3.52
N PHE A 148 -16.14 -1.20 2.41
CA PHE A 148 -15.43 -0.59 1.27
C PHE A 148 -16.31 0.37 0.47
N ALA A 149 -17.62 0.14 0.42
CA ALA A 149 -18.57 1.09 -0.17
C ALA A 149 -18.57 2.43 0.58
N ASP A 150 -18.56 2.41 1.92
CA ASP A 150 -18.46 3.62 2.75
C ASP A 150 -17.16 4.40 2.50
N LEU A 151 -16.10 3.70 2.08
CA LEU A 151 -14.81 4.29 1.72
C LEU A 151 -14.73 4.73 0.23
N GLY A 152 -15.78 4.52 -0.55
CA GLY A 152 -15.80 4.83 -1.99
C GLY A 152 -14.86 3.94 -2.81
N VAL A 153 -14.71 2.68 -2.40
CA VAL A 153 -13.84 1.69 -3.06
C VAL A 153 -14.67 0.50 -3.54
N ASP A 154 -14.61 0.26 -4.84
CA ASP A 154 -15.26 -0.90 -5.46
C ASP A 154 -14.55 -2.19 -5.05
N VAL A 155 -15.33 -3.23 -4.74
CA VAL A 155 -14.81 -4.55 -4.34
C VAL A 155 -15.54 -5.68 -5.06
N VAL A 156 -14.77 -6.66 -5.53
CA VAL A 156 -15.26 -7.91 -6.11
C VAL A 156 -14.67 -9.08 -5.32
N PHE A 157 -15.50 -10.07 -5.01
CA PHE A 157 -15.10 -11.29 -4.30
C PHE A 157 -14.77 -12.40 -5.29
N PHE A 158 -13.63 -13.06 -5.11
CA PHE A 158 -13.15 -14.12 -5.99
C PHE A 158 -12.61 -15.30 -5.20
N SER A 159 -12.70 -16.49 -5.79
CA SER A 159 -12.13 -17.74 -5.29
C SER A 159 -11.69 -18.56 -6.50
N ALA A 160 -10.45 -19.04 -6.50
CA ALA A 160 -9.90 -19.97 -7.49
C ALA A 160 -9.62 -21.32 -6.83
#